data_AF-A0A6M3K409-F1
#
_entry.id   AF-A0A6M3K409-F1
#
_cell.length_a   1.000
_cell.length_b   1.000
_cell.length_c   1.000
_cell.angle_alpha   90.00
_cell.angle_beta   90.00
_cell.angle_gamma   90.00
#
_symmetry.space_group_name_H-M   'P 1'
#
loop_
_entity.id
_entity.type
_entity.pdbx_description
1 polymer ?
#
loop_
_entity_poly.entity_id
_entity_poly.type
_entity_poly.pdbx_seq_one_letter_code
_entity_poly.pdbx_strand_id
1 'polypeptide(L)'
;MNTMKRFALFFALLFLLSGNGFAAEQTIKATEEMVGSGHATKTDTLNRALLVSHSSDGTHKAGLGDLLNGAANLKAFMNAGATAPEWAAGQAMTYHTYDLATASGTQVLTGAGFKPSLAIVFGTIAASKGIGITNGTLQKIWTIIYWGNQFDQGMLDGSVISANISSGNAQSATLAFDTTDGGTLTWTKTGAPTGTYAFVVLWIR
;
A
#
# COMPACT_ATOMS: atom_id res chain seq x y z
N MET A 1 45.06 28.05 48.12
CA MET A 1 44.59 29.15 47.26
C MET A 1 44.53 28.81 45.76
N ASN A 2 44.45 27.52 45.36
CA ASN A 2 44.49 27.07 43.94
C ASN A 2 43.25 26.29 43.48
N THR A 3 42.30 26.01 44.36
CA THR A 3 41.09 25.21 44.06
C THR A 3 39.93 26.03 43.49
N MET A 4 39.78 27.30 43.88
CA MET A 4 38.70 28.14 43.31
C MET A 4 38.95 28.58 41.86
N LYS A 5 40.21 28.74 41.43
CA LYS A 5 40.54 29.15 40.05
C LYS A 5 40.22 28.06 39.01
N ARG A 6 40.22 26.78 39.40
CA ARG A 6 39.91 25.66 38.50
C ARG A 6 38.41 25.44 38.32
N PHE A 7 37.59 25.80 39.32
CA PHE A 7 36.14 25.66 39.24
C PHE A 7 35.51 26.73 38.32
N ALA A 8 36.05 27.95 38.31
CA ALA A 8 35.62 29.01 37.40
C ALA A 8 35.95 28.71 35.93
N LEU A 9 37.09 28.07 35.65
CA LEU A 9 37.48 27.71 34.29
C LEU A 9 36.65 26.56 33.72
N PHE A 10 36.20 25.62 34.57
CA PHE A 10 35.36 24.50 34.16
C PHE A 10 33.92 24.92 33.86
N PHE A 11 33.37 25.90 34.59
CA PHE A 11 32.05 26.47 34.29
C PHE A 11 32.05 27.38 33.04
N ALA A 12 33.15 28.09 32.79
CA ALA A 12 33.29 28.90 31.58
C ALA A 12 33.39 28.04 30.31
N LEU A 13 34.05 26.88 30.37
CA LEU A 13 34.20 26.00 29.21
C LEU A 13 32.91 25.24 28.87
N LEU A 14 32.07 24.94 29.87
CA LEU A 14 30.81 24.22 29.67
C LEU A 14 29.73 25.09 28.99
N PHE A 15 29.79 26.42 29.13
CA PHE A 15 28.89 27.36 28.46
C PHE A 15 29.26 27.64 26.99
N LEU A 16 30.49 27.32 26.57
CA LEU A 16 30.96 27.49 25.19
C LEU A 16 30.63 26.30 24.28
N LEU A 17 30.23 25.15 24.85
CA LEU A 17 29.90 23.94 24.08
C LEU A 17 28.40 23.70 23.85
N SER A 18 27.50 24.54 24.37
CA SER A 18 26.05 24.41 24.12
C SER A 18 25.57 25.12 22.84
N GLY A 19 26.48 25.65 22.02
CA GLY A 19 26.17 26.46 20.84
C GLY A 19 25.67 25.70 19.59
N ASN A 20 25.20 24.45 19.70
CA ASN A 20 24.75 23.67 18.54
C ASN A 20 23.29 23.25 18.63
N GLY A 21 22.41 24.23 18.84
CA GLY A 21 20.97 24.04 18.85
C GLY A 21 20.19 25.16 18.18
N PHE A 22 20.81 25.94 17.29
CA PHE A 22 20.03 26.83 16.43
C PHE A 22 19.62 26.02 15.20
N ALA A 23 18.35 25.63 15.15
CA ALA A 23 17.68 25.52 13.86
C ALA A 23 18.05 26.80 13.09
N ALA A 24 18.61 26.67 11.89
CA ALA A 24 19.09 27.81 11.12
C ALA A 24 17.95 28.83 10.94
N GLU A 25 17.94 29.85 11.79
CA GLU A 25 16.91 30.87 11.82
C GLU A 25 17.14 31.73 10.57
N GLN A 26 16.29 31.54 9.56
CA GLN A 26 16.39 32.25 8.29
C GLN A 26 15.76 33.63 8.41
N THR A 27 16.25 34.41 9.37
CA THR A 27 15.87 35.81 9.56
C THR A 27 16.52 36.65 8.46
N ILE A 28 15.72 37.47 7.78
CA ILE A 28 16.24 38.47 6.84
C ILE A 28 17.22 39.36 7.61
N LYS A 29 18.47 39.43 7.15
CA LYS A 29 19.48 40.22 7.86
C LYS A 29 19.09 41.69 7.78
N ALA A 30 19.44 42.48 8.79
CA ALA A 30 19.16 43.92 8.80
C ALA A 30 19.77 44.68 7.60
N THR A 31 20.74 44.08 6.91
CA THR A 31 21.39 44.61 5.71
C THR A 31 20.83 44.07 4.39
N GLU A 32 19.85 43.15 4.44
CA GLU A 32 19.17 42.62 3.27
C GLU A 32 17.88 43.39 3.00
N GLU A 33 17.62 43.66 1.73
CA GLU A 33 16.37 44.28 1.29
C GLU A 33 15.33 43.18 1.04
N MET A 34 14.08 43.38 1.50
CA MET A 34 12.99 42.47 1.21
C MET A 34 12.61 42.58 -0.26
N VAL A 35 13.06 41.64 -1.08
CA VAL A 35 12.74 41.56 -2.51
C VAL A 35 11.96 40.29 -2.77
N GLY A 36 10.77 40.45 -3.35
CA GLY A 36 9.92 39.33 -3.73
C GLY A 36 10.29 38.76 -5.10
N SER A 37 9.48 37.80 -5.56
CA SER A 37 9.73 37.08 -6.80
C SER A 37 9.63 37.99 -8.02
N GLY A 38 10.51 37.80 -9.00
CA GLY A 38 10.55 38.58 -10.24
C GLY A 38 11.29 39.92 -10.16
N HIS A 39 12.01 40.22 -9.08
CA HIS A 39 12.83 41.43 -8.99
C HIS A 39 13.95 41.42 -10.05
N ALA A 40 13.98 42.45 -10.91
CA ALA A 40 14.79 42.47 -12.13
C ALA A 40 16.31 42.30 -11.91
N THR A 41 16.81 42.61 -10.70
CA THR A 41 18.24 42.68 -10.41
C THR A 41 18.68 42.02 -9.11
N LYS A 42 17.75 41.46 -8.31
CA LYS A 42 18.07 40.94 -6.96
C LYS A 42 17.39 39.60 -6.75
N THR A 43 18.09 38.68 -6.10
CA THR A 43 17.58 37.35 -5.74
C THR A 43 16.51 37.47 -4.66
N ASP A 44 15.44 36.68 -4.78
CA ASP A 44 14.31 36.67 -3.84
C ASP A 44 14.76 36.35 -2.40
N THR A 45 14.65 37.33 -1.51
CA THR A 45 15.04 37.23 -0.09
C THR A 45 13.86 36.84 0.79
N LEU A 46 12.61 37.03 0.32
CA LEU A 46 11.38 36.63 1.00
C LEU A 46 11.17 35.11 0.96
N ASN A 47 11.52 34.46 -0.15
CA ASN A 47 11.34 33.01 -0.33
C ASN A 47 12.30 32.16 0.51
N ARG A 48 13.34 32.76 1.09
CA ARG A 48 14.26 32.07 1.99
C ARG A 48 13.58 31.71 3.31
N ALA A 49 12.78 32.61 3.88
CA ALA A 49 12.15 32.40 5.18
C ALA A 49 11.03 31.32 5.20
N LEU A 50 10.44 31.00 4.04
CA LEU A 50 9.27 30.12 3.96
C LEU A 50 9.54 28.73 3.35
N LEU A 51 10.76 28.44 2.85
CA LEU A 51 11.12 27.14 2.25
C LEU A 51 10.17 26.65 1.14
N VAL A 52 9.36 27.54 0.55
CA VAL A 52 8.49 27.19 -0.57
C VAL A 52 9.18 27.58 -1.86
N SER A 53 9.40 26.60 -2.74
CA SER A 53 9.94 26.85 -4.08
C SER A 53 8.85 27.35 -5.02
N HIS A 54 9.17 28.29 -5.90
CA HIS A 54 8.26 28.86 -6.90
C HIS A 54 8.64 28.48 -8.32
N SER A 55 7.65 28.50 -9.20
CA SER A 55 7.81 28.47 -10.65
C SER A 55 8.27 29.84 -11.16
N SER A 56 8.75 29.89 -12.41
CA SER A 56 9.24 31.12 -13.05
C SER A 56 8.17 32.21 -13.25
N ASP A 57 6.90 31.86 -13.07
CA ASP A 57 5.73 32.76 -13.12
C ASP A 57 5.29 33.27 -11.73
N GLY A 58 6.03 32.93 -10.67
CA GLY A 58 5.71 33.33 -9.30
C GLY A 58 4.64 32.47 -8.62
N THR A 59 4.14 31.42 -9.26
CA THR A 59 3.28 30.43 -8.59
C THR A 59 4.10 29.51 -7.68
N HIS A 60 3.52 29.00 -6.60
CA HIS A 60 4.20 28.00 -5.78
C HIS A 60 4.32 26.67 -6.54
N LYS A 61 5.50 26.04 -6.54
CA LYS A 61 5.62 24.64 -6.97
C LYS A 61 4.89 23.80 -5.93
N ALA A 62 3.97 22.96 -6.40
CA ALA A 62 3.06 22.11 -5.63
C ALA A 62 3.36 22.05 -4.12
N GLY A 63 2.64 22.86 -3.33
CA GLY A 63 2.81 22.87 -1.88
C GLY A 63 2.25 21.59 -1.24
N LEU A 64 2.47 21.39 0.07
CA LEU A 64 1.81 20.29 0.80
C LEU A 64 0.27 20.29 0.61
N GLY A 65 -0.34 21.44 0.32
CA GLY A 65 -1.76 21.57 0.01
C GLY A 65 -2.18 20.90 -1.31
N ASP A 66 -1.32 20.90 -2.34
CA ASP A 66 -1.59 20.18 -3.60
C ASP A 66 -1.41 18.67 -3.42
N LEU A 67 -0.60 18.28 -2.43
CA LEU A 67 -0.46 16.90 -1.92
C LEU A 67 -1.72 16.39 -1.22
N LEU A 68 -2.74 17.23 -1.01
CA LEU A 68 -4.06 16.86 -0.47
C LEU A 68 -5.19 16.90 -1.53
N ASN A 69 -4.90 17.35 -2.76
CA ASN A 69 -5.89 17.50 -3.83
C ASN A 69 -6.05 16.23 -4.69
N GLY A 70 -6.32 15.10 -4.05
CA GLY A 70 -6.63 13.84 -4.72
C GLY A 70 -8.08 13.80 -5.25
N ALA A 71 -8.34 13.03 -6.30
CA ALA A 71 -9.72 12.72 -6.69
C ALA A 71 -10.42 11.92 -5.57
N ALA A 72 -11.75 12.02 -5.48
CA ALA A 72 -12.54 11.50 -4.34
C ALA A 72 -12.32 10.01 -3.98
N ASN A 73 -11.83 9.18 -4.92
CA ASN A 73 -11.60 7.75 -4.72
C ASN A 73 -10.12 7.38 -4.53
N LEU A 74 -9.22 8.37 -4.53
CA LEU A 74 -7.79 8.16 -4.38
C LEU A 74 -7.36 8.49 -2.95
N LYS A 75 -6.37 7.74 -2.45
CA LYS A 75 -5.66 8.06 -1.21
C LYS A 75 -4.19 8.26 -1.54
N ALA A 76 -3.50 9.07 -0.74
CA ALA A 76 -2.06 9.21 -0.86
C ALA A 76 -1.41 7.92 -0.33
N PHE A 77 -0.67 7.25 -1.20
CA PHE A 77 0.12 6.06 -0.90
C PHE A 77 1.57 6.31 -1.24
N MET A 78 2.50 5.54 -0.67
CA MET A 78 3.82 5.39 -1.29
C MET A 78 3.72 4.41 -2.45
N ASN A 79 4.33 4.74 -3.58
CA ASN A 79 4.38 3.83 -4.72
C ASN A 79 5.14 2.53 -4.37
N ALA A 80 4.97 1.48 -5.17
CA ALA A 80 5.57 0.17 -4.90
C ALA A 80 7.11 0.21 -4.83
N GLY A 81 7.76 1.15 -5.53
CA GLY A 81 9.20 1.37 -5.50
C GLY A 81 9.70 2.21 -4.32
N ALA A 82 8.80 2.70 -3.45
CA ALA A 82 9.09 3.63 -2.37
C ALA A 82 9.86 4.91 -2.80
N THR A 83 9.71 5.33 -4.07
CA THR A 83 10.42 6.48 -4.63
C THR A 83 9.63 7.78 -4.54
N ALA A 84 8.29 7.71 -4.49
CA ALA A 84 7.44 8.87 -4.42
C ALA A 84 6.04 8.53 -3.84
N PRO A 85 5.37 9.48 -3.18
CA PRO A 85 3.94 9.40 -2.95
C PRO A 85 3.16 9.45 -4.26
N GLU A 86 2.07 8.71 -4.34
CA GLU A 86 1.14 8.69 -5.45
C GLU A 86 -0.31 8.72 -4.95
N TRP A 87 -1.20 9.28 -5.76
CA TRP A 87 -2.64 9.17 -5.56
C TRP A 87 -3.15 7.93 -6.28
N ALA A 88 -3.52 6.91 -5.53
CA ALA A 88 -3.99 5.65 -6.09
C ALA A 88 -5.24 5.15 -5.38
N ALA A 89 -5.94 4.19 -5.98
CA ALA A 89 -7.00 3.47 -5.30
C ALA A 89 -6.35 2.52 -4.26
N GLY A 90 -6.88 2.50 -3.04
CA GLY A 90 -6.42 1.59 -1.98
C GLY A 90 -7.02 0.19 -2.06
N GLN A 91 -8.03 0.03 -2.91
CA GLN A 91 -8.77 -1.19 -3.09
C GLN A 91 -9.22 -1.30 -4.55
N ALA A 92 -9.25 -2.52 -5.06
CA ALA A 92 -9.74 -2.84 -6.40
C ALA A 92 -10.53 -4.14 -6.36
N MET A 93 -11.50 -4.29 -7.26
CA MET A 93 -12.31 -5.50 -7.37
C MET A 93 -12.21 -6.05 -8.79
N THR A 94 -11.89 -7.33 -8.92
CA THR A 94 -11.78 -8.01 -10.22
C THR A 94 -12.65 -9.27 -10.25
N TYR A 95 -13.22 -9.56 -11.42
CA TYR A 95 -14.08 -10.72 -11.66
C TYR A 95 -13.35 -11.75 -12.51
N HIS A 96 -13.42 -13.02 -12.11
CA HIS A 96 -12.71 -14.11 -12.76
C HIS A 96 -13.56 -15.36 -12.83
N THR A 97 -13.21 -16.24 -13.76
CA THR A 97 -13.75 -17.59 -13.84
C THR A 97 -12.62 -18.61 -13.99
N TYR A 98 -12.87 -19.85 -13.63
CA TYR A 98 -11.97 -20.97 -13.87
C TYR A 98 -12.77 -22.21 -14.27
N ASP A 99 -12.33 -22.89 -15.33
CA ASP A 99 -12.91 -24.17 -15.74
C ASP A 99 -12.31 -25.29 -14.89
N LEU A 100 -13.16 -25.93 -14.07
CA LEU A 100 -12.75 -27.01 -13.18
C LEU A 100 -12.35 -28.29 -13.93
N ALA A 101 -12.70 -28.43 -15.22
CA ALA A 101 -12.19 -29.51 -16.07
C ALA A 101 -10.69 -29.38 -16.33
N THR A 102 -10.11 -28.17 -16.24
CA THR A 102 -8.67 -27.91 -16.36
C THR A 102 -7.88 -28.70 -15.33
N ALA A 103 -6.69 -29.20 -15.72
CA ALA A 103 -5.77 -29.86 -14.80
C ALA A 103 -5.26 -28.90 -13.70
N SER A 104 -4.60 -29.45 -12.67
CA SER A 104 -3.85 -28.63 -11.71
C SER A 104 -2.86 -27.72 -12.44
N GLY A 105 -2.75 -26.48 -12.00
CA GLY A 105 -1.97 -25.47 -12.73
C GLY A 105 -2.13 -24.08 -12.14
N THR A 106 -1.60 -23.09 -12.82
CA THR A 106 -1.62 -21.69 -12.36
C THR A 106 -2.57 -20.84 -13.18
N GLN A 107 -3.14 -19.81 -12.55
CA GLN A 107 -3.92 -18.77 -13.19
C GLN A 107 -3.43 -17.41 -12.68
N VAL A 108 -2.93 -16.58 -13.59
CA VAL A 108 -2.54 -15.20 -13.26
C VAL A 108 -3.79 -14.33 -13.20
N LEU A 109 -3.91 -13.54 -12.14
CA LEU A 109 -4.98 -12.58 -11.91
C LEU A 109 -4.38 -11.17 -11.95
N THR A 110 -4.73 -10.40 -12.97
CA THR A 110 -4.32 -9.00 -13.15
C THR A 110 -5.49 -8.05 -12.92
N GLY A 111 -5.22 -6.74 -12.88
CA GLY A 111 -6.23 -5.69 -12.82
C GLY A 111 -6.49 -5.13 -11.42
N ALA A 112 -5.66 -5.45 -10.42
CA ALA A 112 -5.65 -4.74 -9.15
C ALA A 112 -5.04 -3.34 -9.31
N GLY A 113 -4.04 -3.20 -10.20
CA GLY A 113 -3.31 -1.96 -10.46
C GLY A 113 -2.26 -1.61 -9.40
N PHE A 114 -2.01 -2.52 -8.46
CA PHE A 114 -1.02 -2.37 -7.39
C PHE A 114 -0.63 -3.75 -6.83
N LYS A 115 0.50 -3.79 -6.12
CA LYS A 115 0.90 -4.93 -5.27
C LYS A 115 -0.02 -5.04 -4.06
N PRO A 116 -0.86 -6.09 -3.93
CA PRO A 116 -1.74 -6.24 -2.78
C PRO A 116 -0.96 -6.61 -1.50
N SER A 117 -1.54 -6.30 -0.34
CA SER A 117 -1.14 -6.84 0.97
C SER A 117 -2.19 -7.75 1.60
N LEU A 118 -3.42 -7.71 1.08
CA LEU A 118 -4.53 -8.55 1.49
C LEU A 118 -5.47 -8.80 0.29
N ALA A 119 -6.05 -9.99 0.23
CA ALA A 119 -7.11 -10.32 -0.70
C ALA A 119 -8.25 -11.06 0.01
N ILE A 120 -9.48 -10.70 -0.34
CA ILE A 120 -10.70 -11.41 0.06
C ILE A 120 -11.34 -11.95 -1.22
N VAL A 121 -11.57 -13.26 -1.26
CA VAL A 121 -12.08 -13.97 -2.43
C VAL A 121 -13.49 -14.46 -2.15
N PHE A 122 -14.45 -14.05 -2.96
CA PHE A 122 -15.82 -14.54 -2.92
C PHE A 122 -16.03 -15.45 -4.11
N GLY A 123 -16.30 -16.73 -3.86
CA GLY A 123 -16.41 -17.71 -4.94
C GLY A 123 -17.68 -18.54 -4.88
N THR A 124 -18.14 -18.95 -6.04
CA THR A 124 -19.34 -19.74 -6.20
C THR A 124 -19.27 -20.70 -7.39
N ILE A 125 -19.79 -21.89 -7.15
CA ILE A 125 -20.33 -22.81 -8.15
C ILE A 125 -21.61 -23.44 -7.58
N ALA A 126 -22.49 -24.04 -8.40
CA ALA A 126 -23.79 -24.57 -7.96
C ALA A 126 -23.72 -25.29 -6.59
N ALA A 127 -22.77 -26.23 -6.42
CA ALA A 127 -22.62 -27.04 -5.21
C ALA A 127 -21.85 -26.38 -4.04
N SER A 128 -21.10 -25.29 -4.27
CA SER A 128 -20.21 -24.74 -3.24
C SER A 128 -20.09 -23.23 -3.31
N LYS A 129 -20.06 -22.58 -2.14
CA LYS A 129 -19.88 -21.14 -1.95
C LYS A 129 -18.79 -20.92 -0.92
N GLY A 130 -17.96 -19.90 -1.07
CA GLY A 130 -16.92 -19.65 -0.08
C GLY A 130 -16.42 -18.22 -0.05
N ILE A 131 -15.87 -17.87 1.11
CA ILE A 131 -15.16 -16.62 1.37
C ILE A 131 -13.75 -16.98 1.85
N GLY A 132 -12.78 -16.71 0.99
CA GLY A 132 -11.36 -16.85 1.26
C GLY A 132 -10.73 -15.54 1.71
N ILE A 133 -9.75 -15.61 2.59
CA ILE A 133 -8.92 -14.48 3.01
C ILE A 133 -7.45 -14.91 2.97
N THR A 134 -6.59 -14.07 2.41
CA THR A 134 -5.16 -14.32 2.36
C THR A 134 -4.33 -13.04 2.36
N ASN A 135 -3.12 -13.13 2.91
CA ASN A 135 -2.07 -12.12 2.79
C ASN A 135 -0.99 -12.51 1.76
N GLY A 136 -1.28 -13.47 0.86
CA GLY A 136 -0.35 -13.99 -0.14
C GLY A 136 0.51 -15.16 0.35
N THR A 137 0.53 -15.42 1.67
CA THR A 137 1.28 -16.54 2.28
C THR A 137 0.35 -17.43 3.10
N LEU A 138 -0.35 -16.86 4.07
CA LEU A 138 -1.34 -17.54 4.90
C LEU A 138 -2.69 -17.47 4.21
N GLN A 139 -3.40 -18.60 4.19
CA GLN A 139 -4.64 -18.74 3.45
C GLN A 139 -5.66 -19.45 4.30
N LYS A 140 -6.84 -18.86 4.40
CA LYS A 140 -8.00 -19.42 5.09
C LYS A 140 -9.20 -19.27 4.18
N ILE A 141 -10.06 -20.28 4.19
CA ILE A 141 -11.37 -20.18 3.55
C ILE A 141 -12.43 -20.72 4.49
N TRP A 142 -13.54 -20.02 4.52
CA TRP A 142 -14.80 -20.56 5.02
C TRP A 142 -15.68 -20.93 3.84
N THR A 143 -16.16 -22.18 3.82
CA THR A 143 -17.01 -22.70 2.75
C THR A 143 -18.33 -23.22 3.27
N ILE A 144 -19.35 -23.03 2.44
CA ILE A 144 -20.65 -23.70 2.52
C ILE A 144 -20.72 -24.65 1.33
N ILE A 145 -21.05 -25.91 1.59
CA ILE A 145 -21.23 -26.93 0.55
C ILE A 145 -22.65 -27.47 0.63
N TYR A 146 -23.29 -27.57 -0.54
CA TYR A 146 -24.67 -28.00 -0.69
C TYR A 146 -24.77 -29.22 -1.59
N TRP A 147 -25.21 -30.33 -1.02
CA TRP A 147 -25.29 -31.64 -1.67
C TRP A 147 -26.73 -32.16 -1.65
N GLY A 148 -27.61 -31.51 -2.40
CA GLY A 148 -29.04 -31.76 -2.24
C GLY A 148 -29.49 -31.36 -0.84
N ASN A 149 -29.95 -32.29 -0.01
CA ASN A 149 -30.49 -31.96 1.32
C ASN A 149 -29.43 -31.80 2.43
N GLN A 150 -28.14 -31.97 2.13
CA GLN A 150 -27.06 -31.86 3.11
C GLN A 150 -26.34 -30.51 3.00
N PHE A 151 -26.12 -29.89 4.15
CA PHE A 151 -25.43 -28.62 4.34
C PHE A 151 -24.21 -28.86 5.22
N ASP A 152 -23.02 -28.60 4.68
CA ASP A 152 -21.75 -28.73 5.38
C ASP A 152 -21.00 -27.38 5.40
N GLN A 153 -20.37 -27.08 6.53
CA GLN A 153 -19.61 -25.86 6.75
C GLN A 153 -18.27 -26.16 7.38
N GLY A 154 -17.20 -25.65 6.79
CA GLY A 154 -15.84 -25.88 7.27
C GLY A 154 -14.94 -24.69 7.05
N MET A 155 -14.02 -24.50 8.00
CA MET A 155 -12.81 -23.71 7.76
C MET A 155 -11.71 -24.65 7.29
N LEU A 156 -11.10 -24.31 6.15
CA LEU A 156 -9.96 -25.04 5.61
C LEU A 156 -8.72 -24.16 5.66
N ASP A 157 -7.62 -24.78 6.06
CA ASP A 157 -6.30 -24.17 6.08
C ASP A 157 -5.56 -24.46 4.77
N GLY A 158 -4.78 -23.48 4.29
CA GLY A 158 -3.92 -23.68 3.13
C GLY A 158 -4.63 -23.55 1.77
N SER A 159 -5.84 -22.99 1.74
CA SER A 159 -6.50 -22.59 0.49
C SER A 159 -7.29 -21.29 0.69
N VAL A 160 -7.40 -20.50 -0.38
CA VAL A 160 -8.27 -19.30 -0.45
C VAL A 160 -9.50 -19.56 -1.32
N ILE A 161 -9.50 -20.63 -2.12
CA ILE A 161 -10.66 -21.15 -2.85
C ILE A 161 -10.78 -22.64 -2.60
N SER A 162 -12.00 -23.12 -2.41
CA SER A 162 -12.33 -24.55 -2.37
C SER A 162 -13.68 -24.77 -3.06
N ALA A 163 -13.62 -25.42 -4.22
CA ALA A 163 -14.73 -25.75 -5.09
C ALA A 163 -15.04 -27.25 -4.98
N ASN A 164 -15.91 -27.61 -4.04
CA ASN A 164 -16.34 -29.00 -3.82
C ASN A 164 -17.59 -29.28 -4.65
N ILE A 165 -17.50 -30.20 -5.62
CA ILE A 165 -18.60 -30.49 -6.56
C ILE A 165 -19.34 -31.75 -6.16
N SER A 166 -18.57 -32.79 -5.85
CA SER A 166 -19.09 -34.04 -5.31
C SER A 166 -17.98 -34.79 -4.56
N SER A 167 -18.28 -35.98 -4.03
CA SER A 167 -17.36 -36.69 -3.14
C SER A 167 -16.17 -37.14 -3.96
N GLY A 168 -14.97 -36.78 -3.52
CA GLY A 168 -13.73 -37.00 -4.26
C GLY A 168 -13.55 -36.12 -5.51
N ASN A 169 -14.47 -35.20 -5.83
CA ASN A 169 -14.37 -34.28 -6.97
C ASN A 169 -14.35 -32.84 -6.47
N ALA A 170 -13.14 -32.29 -6.34
CA ALA A 170 -12.93 -30.95 -5.85
C ALA A 170 -11.72 -30.28 -6.51
N GLN A 171 -11.71 -28.96 -6.46
CA GLN A 171 -10.52 -28.16 -6.74
C GLN A 171 -10.34 -27.12 -5.65
N SER A 172 -9.10 -26.94 -5.22
CA SER A 172 -8.74 -25.86 -4.30
C SER A 172 -7.66 -24.99 -4.93
N ALA A 173 -7.53 -23.75 -4.45
CA ALA A 173 -6.45 -22.89 -4.90
C ALA A 173 -5.81 -22.11 -3.76
N THR A 174 -4.52 -21.88 -3.92
CA THR A 174 -3.75 -20.90 -3.15
C THR A 174 -3.50 -19.64 -3.98
N LEU A 175 -3.52 -18.45 -3.38
CA LEU A 175 -3.18 -17.18 -4.03
C LEU A 175 -1.89 -16.62 -3.46
N ALA A 176 -0.92 -16.33 -4.33
CA ALA A 176 0.28 -15.57 -4.01
C ALA A 176 0.21 -14.20 -4.71
N PHE A 177 0.68 -13.14 -4.06
CA PHE A 177 0.65 -11.79 -4.64
C PHE A 177 1.82 -11.56 -5.58
N ASP A 178 1.53 -10.89 -6.69
CA ASP A 178 2.54 -10.43 -7.63
C ASP A 178 3.27 -9.21 -7.06
N THR A 179 4.46 -8.90 -7.57
CA THR A 179 5.23 -7.73 -7.13
C THR A 179 4.67 -6.41 -7.64
N THR A 180 3.79 -6.44 -8.64
CA THR A 180 3.29 -5.27 -9.36
C THR A 180 1.77 -5.18 -9.45
N ASP A 181 1.08 -6.25 -9.85
CA ASP A 181 -0.37 -6.22 -10.09
C ASP A 181 -1.05 -7.56 -9.77
N GLY A 182 -1.87 -7.57 -8.72
CA GLY A 182 -2.73 -8.72 -8.39
C GLY A 182 -1.95 -9.91 -7.85
N GLY A 183 -2.09 -11.07 -8.49
CA GLY A 183 -1.46 -12.30 -8.00
C GLY A 183 -1.63 -13.52 -8.90
N THR A 184 -1.14 -14.66 -8.42
CA THR A 184 -1.24 -15.94 -9.11
C THR A 184 -1.95 -16.95 -8.23
N LEU A 185 -3.03 -17.53 -8.75
CA LEU A 185 -3.66 -18.72 -8.18
C LEU A 185 -2.88 -19.97 -8.59
N THR A 186 -2.69 -20.90 -7.66
CA THR A 186 -2.22 -22.26 -7.92
C THR A 186 -3.33 -23.24 -7.58
N TRP A 187 -3.94 -23.82 -8.60
CA TRP A 187 -5.05 -24.75 -8.52
C TRP A 187 -4.55 -26.20 -8.33
N THR A 188 -5.15 -26.91 -7.39
CA THR A 188 -4.94 -28.33 -7.14
C THR A 188 -6.24 -29.08 -7.38
N LYS A 189 -6.22 -30.00 -8.35
CA LYS A 189 -7.37 -30.84 -8.72
C LYS A 189 -7.34 -32.18 -8.01
N THR A 190 -8.50 -32.58 -7.48
CA THR A 190 -8.76 -33.91 -6.93
C THR A 190 -9.95 -34.52 -7.67
N GLY A 191 -9.76 -35.71 -8.23
CA GLY A 191 -10.77 -36.40 -9.04
C GLY A 191 -11.02 -35.73 -10.39
N ALA A 192 -12.27 -35.76 -10.85
CA ALA A 192 -12.70 -35.21 -12.14
C ALA A 192 -13.86 -34.18 -11.98
N PRO A 193 -13.70 -33.12 -11.16
CA PRO A 193 -14.68 -32.04 -11.13
C PRO A 193 -14.80 -31.38 -12.50
N THR A 194 -16.01 -30.90 -12.79
CA THR A 194 -16.36 -30.16 -14.01
C THR A 194 -17.20 -28.95 -13.66
N GLY A 195 -17.29 -28.00 -14.60
CA GLY A 195 -18.09 -26.79 -14.48
C GLY A 195 -17.21 -25.54 -14.30
N THR A 196 -17.84 -24.38 -14.32
CA THR A 196 -17.15 -23.09 -14.22
C THR A 196 -17.31 -22.54 -12.82
N TYR A 197 -16.18 -22.32 -12.14
CA TYR A 197 -16.14 -21.60 -10.87
C TYR A 197 -16.04 -20.11 -11.14
N ALA A 198 -16.99 -19.33 -10.65
CA ALA A 198 -16.98 -17.88 -10.76
C ALA A 198 -16.57 -17.26 -9.43
N PHE A 199 -15.70 -16.27 -9.47
CA PHE A 199 -15.24 -15.63 -8.25
C PHE A 199 -14.87 -14.16 -8.46
N VAL A 200 -14.94 -13.43 -7.36
CA VAL A 200 -14.55 -12.04 -7.23
C VAL A 200 -13.39 -11.95 -6.27
N VAL A 201 -12.40 -11.13 -6.59
CA VAL A 201 -11.32 -10.82 -5.67
C VAL A 201 -11.39 -9.34 -5.32
N LEU A 202 -11.51 -9.05 -4.03
CA LEU A 202 -11.29 -7.74 -3.47
C LEU A 202 -9.82 -7.64 -3.05
N TRP A 203 -9.07 -6.84 -3.80
CA TRP A 203 -7.68 -6.51 -3.55
C TRP A 203 -7.59 -5.32 -2.62
N ILE A 204 -6.71 -5.41 -1.63
CA ILE A 204 -6.43 -4.34 -0.69
C ILE A 204 -4.91 -4.14 -0.64
N ARG A 205 -4.51 -2.88 -0.76
CA ARG A 205 -3.10 -2.47 -0.76
C ARG A 205 -2.51 -2.49 0.64
#